data_AF-W9GEM5-F1
#
_entry.id   AF-W9GEM5-F1
#
_cell.length_a   1.000
_cell.length_b   1.000
_cell.length_c   1.000
_cell.angle_alpha   90.00
_cell.angle_beta   90.00
_cell.angle_gamma   90.00
#
_symmetry.space_group_name_H-M   'P 1'
#
loop_
_entity.id
_entity.type
_entity.pdbx_description
1 polymer ?
#
loop_
_entity_poly.entity_id
_entity_poly.type
_entity_poly.pdbx_seq_one_letter_code
_entity_poly.pdbx_strand_id
1 'polypeptide(L)'
;MSTSPSPSAVKHRHLVATRLATRSMDRTTRGLPDEERSRHRDEVIAEMYSLSPLAALRYAFGVMGTSAAMRAALTDGEPLAEESQGRSPLGCRTNLHHVWKGFSTEDGGRYRACARCGKDDPHLGNAQPPLFF
;
A
#
# COMPACT_ATOMS: atom_id res chain seq x y z
N MET A 1 26.10 -27.67 -20.15
CA MET A 1 26.60 -26.45 -20.83
C MET A 1 26.07 -25.25 -20.05
N SER A 2 26.89 -24.66 -19.17
CA SER A 2 26.48 -23.50 -18.36
C SER A 2 26.90 -22.23 -19.09
N THR A 3 25.95 -21.52 -19.68
CA THR A 3 26.20 -20.20 -20.27
C THR A 3 26.41 -19.18 -19.15
N SER A 4 27.67 -18.84 -18.90
CA SER A 4 28.02 -17.77 -17.96
C SER A 4 27.37 -16.45 -18.43
N PRO A 5 26.66 -15.73 -17.55
CA PRO A 5 25.95 -14.52 -17.94
C PRO A 5 26.93 -13.41 -18.35
N SER A 6 26.57 -12.69 -19.41
CA SER A 6 27.32 -11.53 -19.90
C SER A 6 27.50 -10.46 -18.80
N PRO A 7 28.67 -9.79 -18.72
CA PRO A 7 28.97 -8.79 -17.68
C PRO A 7 27.97 -7.63 -17.65
N SER A 8 27.35 -7.28 -18.78
CA SER A 8 26.32 -6.25 -18.87
C SER A 8 25.02 -6.66 -18.17
N ALA A 9 24.63 -7.94 -18.30
CA ALA A 9 23.45 -8.50 -17.65
C ALA A 9 23.62 -8.60 -16.13
N VAL A 10 24.85 -8.86 -15.68
CA VAL A 10 25.24 -8.88 -14.27
C VAL A 10 25.06 -7.50 -13.62
N LYS A 11 25.62 -6.45 -14.23
CA LYS A 11 25.47 -5.06 -13.74
C LYS A 11 24.00 -4.63 -13.74
N HIS A 12 23.26 -4.96 -14.79
CA HIS A 12 21.84 -4.63 -14.87
C HIS A 12 21.02 -5.29 -13.75
N ARG A 13 21.25 -6.58 -13.46
CA ARG A 13 20.58 -7.30 -12.37
C ARG A 13 20.88 -6.69 -11.00
N HIS A 14 22.14 -6.33 -10.75
CA HIS A 14 22.54 -5.68 -9.50
C HIS A 14 21.85 -4.32 -9.34
N LEU A 15 21.83 -3.47 -10.37
CA LEU A 15 21.10 -2.20 -10.35
C LEU A 15 19.59 -2.36 -10.12
N VAL A 16 18.97 -3.37 -10.75
CA VAL A 16 17.55 -3.67 -10.55
C VAL A 16 17.29 -4.13 -9.12
N ALA A 17 18.15 -4.98 -8.55
CA ALA A 17 18.04 -5.45 -7.17
C ALA A 17 18.16 -4.29 -6.17
N THR A 18 19.16 -3.42 -6.34
CA THR A 18 19.36 -2.25 -5.47
C THR A 18 18.15 -1.31 -5.52
N ARG A 19 17.60 -1.03 -6.71
CA ARG A 19 16.39 -0.21 -6.88
C ARG A 19 15.17 -0.83 -6.22
N LEU A 20 15.05 -2.16 -6.26
CA LEU A 20 13.95 -2.88 -5.65
C LEU A 20 14.02 -2.81 -4.13
N ALA A 21 15.19 -3.07 -3.55
CA ALA A 21 15.43 -3.00 -2.10
C ALA A 21 15.20 -1.58 -1.55
N THR A 22 15.79 -0.56 -2.17
CA THR A 22 15.64 0.85 -1.77
C THR A 22 14.19 1.32 -1.84
N ARG A 23 13.46 1.03 -2.93
CA ARG A 23 12.03 1.39 -3.04
C ARG A 23 11.16 0.68 -2.00
N SER A 24 11.51 -0.56 -1.67
CA SER A 24 10.81 -1.31 -0.63
C SER A 24 11.02 -0.65 0.73
N MET A 25 12.26 -0.30 1.06
CA MET A 25 12.62 0.38 2.31
C MET A 25 12.00 1.77 2.40
N ASP A 26 12.10 2.60 1.35
CA ASP A 26 11.46 3.91 1.27
C ASP A 26 9.95 3.80 1.53
N ARG A 27 9.30 2.74 1.04
CA ARG A 27 7.88 2.50 1.28
C ARG A 27 7.63 2.17 2.73
N THR A 28 8.43 1.32 3.35
CA THR A 28 8.33 0.94 4.76
C THR A 28 8.47 2.15 5.68
N THR A 29 9.43 3.04 5.39
CA THR A 29 9.82 4.17 6.25
C THR A 29 9.10 5.48 5.95
N ARG A 30 8.08 5.53 5.07
CA ARG A 30 7.37 6.78 4.70
C ARG A 30 6.82 7.59 5.87
N GLY A 31 6.56 6.96 7.02
CA GLY A 31 6.07 7.64 8.23
C GLY A 31 7.17 8.25 9.11
N LEU A 32 8.45 7.94 8.86
CA LEU A 32 9.59 8.42 9.64
C LEU A 32 10.07 9.79 9.13
N PRO A 33 10.78 10.58 9.95
CA PRO A 33 11.47 11.80 9.52
C PRO A 33 12.46 11.55 8.37
N ASP A 34 12.72 12.58 7.55
CA ASP A 34 13.54 12.44 6.34
C ASP A 34 14.97 11.97 6.60
N GLU A 35 15.54 12.36 7.74
CA GLU A 35 16.88 11.92 8.16
C GLU A 35 16.95 10.41 8.42
N GLU A 36 15.94 9.83 9.07
CA GLU A 36 15.88 8.39 9.33
C GLU A 36 15.63 7.59 8.06
N ARG A 37 14.79 8.11 7.16
CA ARG A 37 14.58 7.49 5.84
C ARG A 37 15.87 7.46 5.02
N SER A 38 16.62 8.56 5.03
CA SER A 38 17.88 8.68 4.30
C SER A 38 18.93 7.72 4.87
N ARG A 39 19.03 7.62 6.20
CA ARG A 39 19.92 6.65 6.87
C ARG A 39 19.62 5.21 6.46
N HIS A 40 18.35 4.79 6.51
CA HIS A 40 17.97 3.43 6.12
C HIS A 40 18.19 3.15 4.63
N ARG A 41 18.02 4.16 3.77
CA ARG A 41 18.35 4.03 2.35
C ARG A 41 19.85 3.80 2.16
N ASP A 42 20.68 4.56 2.86
CA ASP A 42 22.14 4.45 2.76
C ASP A 42 22.65 3.12 3.30
N GLU A 43 22.07 2.61 4.40
CA GLU A 43 22.35 1.27 4.95
C GLU A 43 22.06 0.17 3.91
N VAL A 44 20.88 0.21 3.29
CA VAL A 44 20.50 -0.76 2.23
C VAL A 44 21.45 -0.68 1.03
N ILE A 45 21.83 0.53 0.62
CA ILE A 45 22.78 0.72 -0.48
C ILE A 45 24.16 0.15 -0.10
N ALA A 46 24.66 0.44 1.10
CA ALA A 46 25.94 -0.04 1.59
C ALA A 46 25.99 -1.58 1.67
N GLU A 47 24.95 -2.22 2.19
CA GLU A 47 24.85 -3.68 2.22
C GLU A 47 24.85 -4.27 0.81
N MET A 48 24.14 -3.65 -0.14
CA MET A 48 24.08 -4.09 -1.53
C MET A 48 25.42 -4.02 -2.27
N TYR A 49 26.28 -3.05 -1.94
CA TYR A 49 27.59 -2.91 -2.57
C TYR A 49 28.50 -4.12 -2.35
N SER A 50 28.35 -4.81 -1.21
CA SER A 50 29.15 -6.00 -0.87
C SER A 50 28.67 -7.29 -1.56
N LEU A 51 27.49 -7.27 -2.19
CA LEU A 51 26.80 -8.47 -2.62
C LEU A 51 27.00 -8.80 -4.10
N SER A 52 27.20 -10.09 -4.38
CA SER A 52 27.16 -10.61 -5.74
C SER A 52 25.75 -10.43 -6.34
N PRO A 53 25.58 -10.43 -7.67
CA PRO A 53 24.29 -10.10 -8.30
C PRO A 53 23.12 -11.02 -7.91
N LEU A 54 23.40 -12.31 -7.70
CA LEU A 54 22.39 -13.26 -7.23
C LEU A 54 22.08 -13.09 -5.75
N ALA A 55 23.12 -12.82 -4.94
CA ALA A 55 22.93 -12.51 -3.53
C ALA A 55 22.16 -11.20 -3.35
N ALA A 56 22.40 -10.20 -4.22
CA ALA A 56 21.70 -8.93 -4.21
C ALA A 56 20.22 -9.10 -4.52
N LEU A 57 19.86 -9.94 -5.49
CA LEU A 57 18.47 -10.27 -5.78
C LEU A 57 17.80 -10.96 -4.59
N ARG A 58 18.42 -11.99 -4.00
CA ARG A 58 17.87 -12.71 -2.84
C ARG A 58 17.68 -11.77 -1.65
N TYR A 59 18.65 -10.91 -1.39
CA TYR A 59 18.57 -9.88 -0.37
C TYR A 59 17.40 -8.92 -0.62
N ALA A 60 17.25 -8.40 -1.85
CA ALA A 60 16.13 -7.52 -2.19
C ALA A 60 14.76 -8.20 -1.97
N PHE A 61 14.63 -9.49 -2.31
CA PHE A 61 13.43 -10.28 -1.99
C PHE A 61 13.22 -10.45 -0.48
N GLY A 62 14.30 -10.67 0.28
CA GLY A 62 14.26 -10.73 1.74
C GLY A 62 13.73 -9.43 2.35
N VAL A 63 14.30 -8.29 1.95
CA VAL A 63 13.85 -6.96 2.37
C VAL A 63 12.37 -6.75 2.05
N MET A 64 11.92 -7.09 0.84
CA MET A 64 10.48 -7.00 0.48
C MET A 64 9.59 -7.88 1.36
N GLY A 65 10.03 -9.09 1.68
CA GLY A 65 9.28 -10.00 2.56
C GLY A 65 9.13 -9.47 3.98
N THR A 66 10.16 -8.81 4.51
CA THR A 66 10.15 -8.24 5.87
C THR A 66 9.53 -6.85 5.96
N SER A 67 9.42 -6.12 4.84
CA SER A 67 8.88 -4.74 4.81
C SER A 67 7.50 -4.60 5.43
N ALA A 68 6.62 -5.59 5.25
CA ALA A 68 5.27 -5.54 5.80
C ALA A 68 5.27 -5.64 7.34
N ALA A 69 6.11 -6.51 7.90
CA ALA A 69 6.24 -6.68 9.35
C ALA A 69 6.93 -5.47 10.00
N MET A 70 7.97 -4.93 9.36
CA MET A 70 8.64 -3.71 9.81
C MET A 70 7.68 -2.51 9.78
N ARG A 71 6.87 -2.38 8.73
CA ARG A 71 5.87 -1.32 8.66
C ARG A 71 4.84 -1.41 9.77
N ALA A 72 4.36 -2.63 10.09
CA ALA A 72 3.44 -2.83 11.21
C ALA A 72 4.08 -2.39 12.53
N ALA A 73 5.30 -2.83 12.81
CA ALA A 73 6.02 -2.45 14.03
C ALA A 73 6.27 -0.93 14.15
N LEU A 74 6.55 -0.24 13.03
CA LEU A 74 6.70 1.22 13.02
C LEU A 74 5.37 1.96 13.23
N THR A 75 4.25 1.37 12.81
CA THR A 75 2.91 1.99 12.98
C THR A 75 2.25 1.66 14.31
N ASP A 76 2.65 0.58 15.01
CA ASP A 76 2.08 0.20 16.30
C ASP A 76 2.43 1.19 17.44
N GLY A 77 3.43 2.05 17.24
CA GLY A 77 3.85 3.08 18.21
C GLY A 77 3.16 4.44 18.06
N GLU A 78 2.45 4.68 16.96
CA GLU A 78 1.67 5.91 16.73
C GLU A 78 0.19 5.57 16.88
N PRO A 79 -0.57 6.24 17.77
CA PRO A 79 -2.01 6.24 17.63
C PRO A 79 -2.31 7.06 16.38
N LEU A 80 -2.34 6.38 15.22
CA LEU A 80 -3.02 6.90 14.04
C LEU A 80 -4.45 7.18 14.50
N ALA A 81 -4.68 8.46 14.81
CA ALA A 81 -5.97 8.99 15.18
C ALA A 81 -7.01 8.40 14.23
N GLU A 82 -7.98 7.73 14.86
CA GLU A 82 -9.29 7.37 14.33
C GLU A 82 -9.43 7.48 12.81
N GLU A 83 -9.04 6.43 12.11
CA GLU A 83 -9.80 5.98 10.95
C GLU A 83 -9.44 4.51 10.71
N SER A 84 -10.08 3.66 11.49
CA SER A 84 -10.40 2.30 11.07
C SER A 84 -11.35 2.34 9.86
N GLN A 85 -10.93 2.97 8.77
CA GLN A 85 -11.44 2.65 7.45
C GLN A 85 -10.98 1.22 7.16
N GLY A 86 -11.73 0.25 7.68
CA GLY A 86 -11.55 -1.17 7.42
C GLY A 86 -11.29 -1.32 5.93
N ARG A 87 -10.16 -1.94 5.58
CA ARG A 87 -9.63 -2.03 4.21
C ARG A 87 -10.77 -2.27 3.23
N SER A 88 -11.18 -1.22 2.52
CA SER A 88 -12.27 -1.32 1.57
C SER A 88 -11.89 -2.38 0.54
N PRO A 89 -12.77 -3.37 0.28
CA PRO A 89 -12.45 -4.43 -0.66
C PRO A 89 -12.13 -3.83 -2.03
N LEU A 90 -11.16 -4.42 -2.75
CA LEU A 90 -10.60 -3.85 -3.98
C LEU A 90 -11.67 -3.46 -5.00
N GLY A 91 -12.76 -4.25 -5.09
CA GLY A 91 -13.89 -3.96 -5.97
C GLY A 91 -14.65 -2.67 -5.63
N CYS A 92 -14.73 -2.28 -4.36
CA CYS A 92 -15.29 -0.99 -3.96
C CYS A 92 -14.31 0.15 -4.29
N ARG A 93 -13.01 -0.09 -4.11
CA ARG A 93 -11.96 0.91 -4.35
C ARG A 93 -11.81 1.27 -5.83
N THR A 94 -12.08 0.35 -6.74
CA THR A 94 -12.11 0.59 -8.19
C THR A 94 -13.49 1.03 -8.70
N ASN A 95 -14.47 1.23 -7.82
CA ASN A 95 -15.88 1.49 -8.15
C ASN A 95 -16.54 0.43 -9.05
N LEU A 96 -16.00 -0.80 -9.14
CA LEU A 96 -16.52 -1.86 -10.00
C LEU A 96 -17.60 -2.71 -9.31
N HIS A 97 -17.48 -2.93 -8.00
CA HIS A 97 -18.34 -3.86 -7.26
C HIS A 97 -18.78 -3.28 -5.90
N HIS A 98 -19.84 -2.46 -5.94
CA HIS A 98 -20.52 -1.97 -4.75
C HIS A 98 -21.74 -2.84 -4.43
N VAL A 99 -21.95 -3.12 -3.13
CA VAL A 99 -23.15 -3.80 -2.63
C VAL A 99 -23.99 -2.77 -1.90
N TRP A 100 -24.94 -2.19 -2.62
CA TRP A 100 -25.76 -1.10 -2.11
C TRP A 100 -26.87 -1.61 -1.19
N LYS A 101 -26.98 -1.04 0.01
CA LYS A 101 -28.10 -1.28 0.94
C LYS A 101 -28.78 0.04 1.28
N GLY A 102 -30.11 0.01 1.41
CA GLY A 102 -30.91 1.15 1.86
C GLY A 102 -30.87 1.27 3.38
N PHE A 103 -30.74 2.49 3.86
CA PHE A 103 -30.75 2.88 5.26
C PHE A 103 -31.76 4.02 5.45
N SER A 104 -32.34 4.12 6.64
CA SER A 104 -33.22 5.20 7.04
C SER A 104 -32.54 6.06 8.09
N THR A 105 -32.53 7.38 7.89
CA THR A 105 -32.18 8.34 8.93
C THR A 105 -33.35 8.51 9.90
N GLU A 106 -33.08 8.96 11.12
CA GLU A 106 -34.11 9.23 12.13
C GLU A 106 -35.11 10.29 11.66
N ASP A 107 -34.69 11.21 10.77
CA ASP A 107 -35.53 12.23 10.13
C ASP A 107 -36.43 11.68 9.00
N GLY A 108 -36.48 10.36 8.78
CA GLY A 108 -37.29 9.73 7.75
C GLY A 108 -36.68 9.76 6.34
N GLY A 109 -35.46 10.26 6.20
CA GLY A 109 -34.71 10.24 4.95
C GLY A 109 -34.24 8.83 4.61
N ARG A 110 -34.43 8.40 3.35
CA ARG A 110 -33.87 7.13 2.87
C ARG A 110 -32.61 7.43 2.07
N TYR A 111 -31.49 6.87 2.51
CA TYR A 111 -30.23 6.93 1.78
C TYR A 111 -29.76 5.52 1.46
N ARG A 112 -28.83 5.40 0.52
CA ARG A 112 -28.27 4.12 0.11
C ARG A 112 -26.76 4.20 0.19
N ALA A 113 -26.19 3.34 1.01
CA ALA A 113 -24.75 3.24 1.22
C ALA A 113 -24.27 1.82 0.90
N CYS A 114 -23.03 1.72 0.46
CA CYS A 114 -22.39 0.44 0.17
C CYS A 114 -22.07 -0.28 1.50
N ALA A 115 -22.65 -1.46 1.71
CA ALA A 115 -22.46 -2.25 2.93
C ALA A 115 -21.01 -2.72 3.16
N ARG A 116 -20.13 -2.55 2.16
CA ARG A 116 -18.73 -3.00 2.18
C ARG A 116 -17.72 -1.87 2.41
N CYS A 117 -17.99 -0.68 1.90
CA CYS A 117 -17.04 0.45 1.98
C CYS A 117 -17.67 1.73 2.55
N GLY A 118 -18.96 1.72 2.88
CA GLY A 118 -19.67 2.87 3.43
C GLY A 118 -19.93 3.99 2.44
N LYS A 119 -19.45 3.90 1.19
CA LYS A 119 -19.67 4.95 0.17
C LYS A 119 -21.16 5.12 -0.11
N ASP A 120 -21.61 6.37 -0.23
CA ASP A 120 -22.98 6.69 -0.65
C ASP A 120 -23.19 6.49 -2.16
N ASP A 121 -24.40 6.09 -2.54
CA ASP A 121 -24.79 5.91 -3.94
C ASP A 121 -25.05 7.27 -4.63
N PRO A 122 -24.22 7.69 -5.60
CA PRO A 122 -24.37 8.98 -6.26
C PRO A 122 -25.60 9.04 -7.19
N HIS A 123 -26.20 7.90 -7.54
CA HIS A 123 -27.38 7.84 -8.40
C HIS A 123 -28.70 7.94 -7.63
N LEU A 124 -28.67 7.78 -6.30
CA LEU A 124 -29.75 8.17 -5.40
C LEU A 124 -29.52 9.58 -4.85
N GLY A 125 -29.04 10.49 -5.70
CA GLY A 125 -29.04 11.91 -5.38
C GLY A 125 -30.46 12.36 -5.03
N ASN A 126 -30.67 12.68 -3.76
CA ASN A 126 -31.80 13.46 -3.26
C ASN A 126 -33.16 13.09 -3.87
N ALA A 127 -33.62 11.85 -3.66
CA ALA A 127 -35.06 11.60 -3.73
C ALA A 127 -35.70 12.29 -2.50
N GLN A 128 -35.88 13.61 -2.58
CA GLN A 128 -36.91 14.26 -1.76
C GLN A 128 -38.18 13.41 -1.92
N PRO A 129 -38.83 12.99 -0.83
CA PRO A 129 -40.17 12.44 -0.96
C PRO A 129 -41.03 13.50 -1.67
N PRO A 130 -41.90 13.14 -2.63
CA PRO A 130 -42.85 14.10 -3.15
C PRO A 130 -43.63 14.68 -1.97
N LEU A 131 -43.60 16.01 -1.83
CA LEU A 131 -44.46 16.73 -0.91
C LEU A 131 -45.90 16.52 -1.39
N PHE A 132 -46.59 15.53 -0.83
CA PHE A 132 -48.04 15.43 -0.93
C PHE A 132 -48.63 16.44 0.06
N PHE A 133 -49.24 17.51 -0.47
CA PHE A 133 -50.24 18.34 0.21
C PHE A 133 -51.63 17.77 -0.04
#